data_AF-A0A923E1T4-F1
#
_entry.id   AF-A0A923E1T4-F1
#
_cell.length_a   1.000
_cell.length_b   1.000
_cell.length_c   1.000
_cell.angle_alpha   90.00
_cell.angle_beta   90.00
_cell.angle_gamma   90.00
#
_symmetry.space_group_name_H-M   'P 1'
#
loop_
_entity.id
_entity.type
_entity.pdbx_description
1 polymer ?
#
loop_
_entity_poly.entity_id
_entity_poly.type
_entity_poly.pdbx_seq_one_letter_code
_entity_poly.pdbx_strand_id
1 'polypeptide(L)'
;MKFFSTLLLVSLYFSTANAQEISYQSVKGTWEYESPKKKSKLSYKFDVDNKFKSITERKGNEIQVDGTYEIYKNGNLDQLKLTSADKENSARTQILYHFIKFIGPDTLKMQRVNDKQTNWSRETRRNTMTFVRKKEKVKEEKPN
;
A
#
# COMPACT_ATOMS: atom_id res chain seq x y z
N MET A 1 -23.58 -43.60 -0.68
CA MET A 1 -23.59 -42.28 0.00
C MET A 1 -22.36 -42.11 0.91
N LYS A 2 -21.14 -42.14 0.38
CA LYS A 2 -19.90 -41.93 1.18
C LYS A 2 -18.90 -40.94 0.56
N PHE A 3 -19.18 -40.46 -0.66
CA PHE A 3 -18.29 -39.53 -1.39
C PHE A 3 -18.56 -38.05 -1.12
N PHE A 4 -19.70 -37.69 -0.52
CA PHE A 4 -20.05 -36.28 -0.26
C PHE A 4 -19.44 -35.74 1.04
N SER A 5 -19.10 -36.59 2.02
CA SER A 5 -18.54 -36.13 3.30
C SER A 5 -17.06 -35.74 3.20
N THR A 6 -16.29 -36.33 2.28
CA THR A 6 -14.87 -35.99 2.09
C THR A 6 -14.69 -34.66 1.35
N LEU A 7 -15.62 -34.25 0.49
CA LEU A 7 -15.52 -32.98 -0.24
C LEU A 7 -15.75 -31.76 0.67
N LEU A 8 -16.58 -31.91 1.71
CA LEU A 8 -16.96 -30.83 2.64
C LEU A 8 -15.83 -30.48 3.63
N LEU A 9 -14.96 -31.44 3.92
CA LEU A 9 -13.77 -31.22 4.76
C LEU A 9 -12.65 -30.47 4.01
N VAL A 10 -12.51 -30.67 2.70
CA VAL A 10 -11.49 -29.97 1.90
C VAL A 10 -11.88 -28.50 1.68
N SER A 11 -13.18 -28.18 1.58
CA SER A 11 -13.63 -26.79 1.40
C SER A 11 -13.44 -25.90 2.64
N LEU A 12 -13.40 -26.48 3.84
CA LEU A 12 -13.20 -25.72 5.08
C LEU A 12 -11.72 -25.32 5.32
N TYR A 13 -10.77 -26.00 4.67
CA TYR A 13 -9.35 -25.64 4.78
C TYR A 13 -8.95 -24.41 3.95
N PHE A 14 -9.80 -23.93 3.04
CA PHE A 14 -9.52 -22.75 2.22
C PHE A 14 -10.05 -21.43 2.82
N SER A 15 -10.70 -21.45 3.99
CA SER A 15 -11.42 -20.29 4.51
C SER A 15 -10.68 -19.43 5.54
N THR A 16 -9.38 -19.62 5.74
CA THR A 16 -8.58 -18.71 6.57
C THR A 16 -7.36 -18.20 5.82
N ALA A 17 -7.61 -17.58 4.66
CA ALA A 17 -6.72 -16.51 4.22
C ALA A 17 -6.86 -15.37 5.24
N ASN A 18 -6.12 -15.46 6.34
CA ASN A 18 -5.97 -14.35 7.28
C ASN A 18 -5.49 -13.17 6.45
N ALA A 19 -6.37 -12.18 6.26
CA ALA A 19 -6.00 -10.95 5.59
C ALA A 19 -4.78 -10.41 6.34
N GLN A 20 -3.66 -10.23 5.61
CA GLN A 20 -2.42 -9.78 6.21
C GLN A 20 -2.68 -8.51 7.02
N GLU A 21 -2.25 -8.53 8.29
CA GLU A 21 -2.42 -7.39 9.18
C GLU A 21 -1.58 -6.19 8.67
N ILE A 22 -2.15 -4.99 8.77
CA ILE A 22 -1.48 -3.75 8.42
C ILE A 22 -0.67 -3.26 9.63
N SER A 23 0.65 -3.28 9.51
CA SER A 23 1.61 -2.79 10.50
C SER A 23 2.82 -2.17 9.79
N TYR A 24 3.66 -1.45 10.54
CA TYR A 24 4.94 -0.93 10.02
C TYR A 24 5.81 -2.03 9.39
N GLN A 25 5.83 -3.22 9.98
CA GLN A 25 6.60 -4.36 9.46
C GLN A 25 6.03 -4.89 8.15
N SER A 26 4.70 -5.01 8.05
CA SER A 26 4.06 -5.55 6.85
C SER A 26 4.15 -4.59 5.66
N VAL A 27 4.07 -3.27 5.90
CA VAL A 27 4.16 -2.26 4.82
C VAL A 27 5.58 -1.91 4.41
N LYS A 28 6.59 -2.23 5.23
CA LYS A 28 8.01 -1.98 4.93
C LYS A 28 8.36 -2.44 3.52
N GLY A 29 9.10 -1.63 2.78
CA GLY A 29 9.63 -1.95 1.45
C GLY A 29 9.13 -1.02 0.36
N THR A 30 9.45 -1.39 -0.89
CA THR A 30 9.12 -0.58 -2.06
C THR A 30 7.85 -1.09 -2.74
N TRP A 31 6.94 -0.18 -3.04
CA TRP A 31 5.63 -0.40 -3.64
C TRP A 31 5.50 0.43 -4.90
N GLU A 32 5.02 -0.17 -5.98
CA GLU A 32 4.89 0.46 -7.28
C GLU A 32 3.44 0.42 -7.76
N TYR A 33 2.95 1.57 -8.21
CA TYR A 33 1.69 1.72 -8.90
C TYR A 33 1.94 2.27 -10.29
N GLU A 34 1.30 1.64 -11.28
CA GLU A 34 1.20 2.17 -12.64
C GLU A 34 -0.26 2.52 -12.94
N SER A 35 -0.49 3.73 -13.41
CA SER A 35 -1.84 4.15 -13.81
C SER A 35 -2.42 3.25 -14.91
N PRO A 36 -3.75 3.04 -14.99
CA PRO A 36 -4.37 2.17 -16.00
C PRO A 36 -4.04 2.51 -17.46
N LYS A 37 -3.63 3.75 -17.73
CA LYS A 37 -3.22 4.23 -19.07
C LYS A 37 -1.70 4.42 -19.20
N LYS A 38 -0.91 3.94 -18.23
CA LYS A 38 0.56 4.05 -18.14
C LYS A 38 1.09 5.48 -18.31
N LYS A 39 0.29 6.48 -17.93
CA LYS A 39 0.63 7.91 -18.07
C LYS A 39 1.44 8.44 -16.89
N SER A 40 1.29 7.79 -15.75
CA SER A 40 2.02 8.09 -14.53
C SER A 40 2.36 6.82 -13.79
N LYS A 41 3.48 6.86 -13.09
CA LYS A 41 3.92 5.87 -12.12
C LYS A 41 4.10 6.56 -10.78
N LEU A 42 3.78 5.83 -9.71
CA LEU A 42 3.99 6.27 -8.33
C LEU A 42 4.68 5.14 -7.59
N SER A 43 5.80 5.43 -6.97
CA SER A 43 6.47 4.52 -6.06
C SER A 43 6.47 5.08 -4.65
N TYR A 44 6.24 4.22 -3.67
CA TYR A 44 6.49 4.49 -2.26
C TYR A 44 7.55 3.52 -1.74
N LYS A 45 8.51 4.02 -0.97
CA LYS A 45 9.37 3.22 -0.11
C LYS A 45 9.03 3.57 1.34
N PHE A 46 8.58 2.57 2.09
CA PHE A 46 8.31 2.70 3.53
C PHE A 46 9.41 2.02 4.32
N ASP A 47 9.99 2.75 5.27
CA ASP A 47 10.97 2.23 6.20
C ASP A 47 10.32 1.99 7.58
N VAL A 48 10.93 1.15 8.41
CA VAL A 48 10.38 0.78 9.72
C VAL A 48 10.51 1.88 10.78
N ASP A 49 11.29 2.92 10.51
CA ASP A 49 11.48 4.08 11.37
C ASP A 49 10.47 5.21 11.07
N ASN A 50 9.31 4.84 10.52
CA ASN A 50 8.21 5.74 10.17
C ASN A 50 8.57 6.77 9.09
N LYS A 51 9.62 6.54 8.30
CA LYS A 51 9.97 7.38 7.15
C LYS A 51 9.44 6.80 5.86
N PHE A 52 9.05 7.67 4.94
CA PHE A 52 8.74 7.28 3.59
C PHE A 52 9.42 8.18 2.57
N LYS A 53 9.68 7.60 1.40
CA LYS A 53 10.04 8.32 0.17
C LYS A 53 9.01 7.97 -0.90
N SER A 54 8.59 8.97 -1.66
CA SER A 54 7.72 8.78 -2.81
C SER A 54 8.32 9.38 -4.06
N ILE A 55 8.12 8.70 -5.18
CA ILE A 55 8.55 9.14 -6.50
C ILE A 55 7.34 9.09 -7.43
N THR A 56 6.96 10.24 -7.97
CA THR A 56 5.92 10.33 -9.00
C THR A 56 6.57 10.66 -10.34
N GLU A 57 6.40 9.78 -11.32
CA GLU A 57 6.83 10.01 -12.69
C GLU A 57 5.62 10.33 -13.56
N ARG A 58 5.67 11.43 -14.32
CA ARG A 58 4.63 11.80 -15.27
C ARG A 58 5.23 12.54 -16.46
N LYS A 59 5.06 11.99 -17.67
CA LYS A 59 5.52 12.60 -18.94
C LYS A 59 7.01 13.01 -18.92
N GLY A 60 7.88 12.21 -18.32
CA GLY A 60 9.32 12.49 -18.23
C GLY A 60 9.72 13.41 -17.08
N ASN A 61 8.76 13.97 -16.32
CA ASN A 61 9.06 14.70 -15.09
C ASN A 61 8.99 13.76 -13.89
N GLU A 62 10.00 13.83 -13.03
CA GLU A 62 10.08 13.10 -11.77
C GLU A 62 9.92 14.06 -10.59
N ILE A 63 9.07 13.69 -9.63
CA ILE A 63 8.87 14.43 -8.40
C ILE A 63 9.13 13.48 -7.24
N GLN A 64 10.19 13.74 -6.49
CA GLN A 64 10.49 13.07 -5.23
C GLN A 64 9.91 13.85 -4.04
N VAL A 65 9.33 13.14 -3.07
CA VAL A 65 8.90 13.67 -1.77
C VAL A 65 9.34 12.72 -0.68
N ASP A 66 9.97 13.26 0.36
CA ASP A 66 10.35 12.54 1.56
C ASP A 66 9.50 13.03 2.74
N GLY A 67 9.22 12.15 3.70
CA GLY A 67 8.38 12.48 4.84
C GLY A 67 8.26 11.37 5.87
N THR A 68 7.30 11.51 6.77
CA THR A 68 6.95 10.52 7.78
C THR A 68 5.57 9.93 7.54
N TYR A 69 5.34 8.73 8.05
CA TYR A 69 4.03 8.09 7.96
C TYR A 69 3.58 7.46 9.27
N GLU A 70 2.27 7.45 9.45
CA GLU A 70 1.59 6.84 10.59
C GLU A 70 0.55 5.84 10.07
N ILE A 71 0.44 4.71 10.77
CA ILE A 71 -0.61 3.71 10.55
C ILE A 71 -1.47 3.66 11.81
N TYR A 72 -2.77 3.80 11.64
CA TYR A 72 -3.72 3.68 12.74
C TYR A 72 -5.06 3.12 12.25
N LYS A 73 -5.88 2.69 13.20
CA LYS A 73 -7.25 2.22 12.94
C LYS A 73 -8.22 3.39 13.00
N ASN A 74 -9.07 3.52 12.00
CA ASN A 74 -10.26 4.38 12.04
C ASN A 74 -11.49 3.46 12.02
N GLY A 75 -12.01 3.16 13.21
CA GLY A 75 -12.94 2.04 13.40
C GLY A 75 -12.29 0.71 12.99
N ASN A 76 -12.91 0.01 12.05
CA ASN A 76 -12.40 -1.28 11.54
C ASN A 76 -11.46 -1.14 10.33
N LEU A 77 -11.17 0.08 9.88
CA LEU A 77 -10.37 0.33 8.68
C LEU A 77 -8.94 0.76 9.04
N ASP A 78 -7.98 0.22 8.31
CA ASP A 78 -6.59 0.68 8.39
C ASP A 78 -6.40 1.97 7.60
N GLN A 79 -5.81 2.97 8.25
CA GLN A 79 -5.56 4.29 7.69
C GLN A 79 -4.06 4.58 7.70
N LEU A 80 -3.57 5.06 6.57
CA LEU A 80 -2.22 5.56 6.37
C LEU A 80 -2.28 7.08 6.25
N LYS A 81 -1.54 7.76 7.12
CA LYS A 81 -1.32 9.20 7.07
C LYS A 81 0.11 9.46 6.63
N LEU A 82 0.27 10.21 5.55
CA LEU A 82 1.56 10.66 5.04
C LEU A 82 1.74 12.13 5.37
N THR A 83 2.90 12.49 5.90
CA THR A 83 3.23 13.85 6.30
C THR A 83 4.55 14.24 5.66
N SER A 84 4.56 15.33 4.89
CA SER A 84 5.75 15.85 4.21
C SER A 84 5.80 17.37 4.27
N ALA A 85 6.99 17.95 4.17
CA ALA A 85 7.12 19.40 4.02
C ALA A 85 6.59 19.83 2.64
N ASP A 86 5.96 21.00 2.57
CA ASP A 86 5.58 21.62 1.30
C ASP A 86 6.85 22.11 0.58
N LYS A 87 6.95 21.80 -0.72
CA LYS A 87 8.11 22.21 -1.54
C LYS A 87 8.18 23.72 -1.74
N GLU A 88 7.04 24.41 -1.75
CA GLU A 88 6.99 25.85 -1.97
C GLU A 88 7.16 26.65 -0.68
N ASN A 89 6.86 26.02 0.46
CA ASN A 89 7.00 26.64 1.76
C ASN A 89 7.34 25.58 2.81
N SER A 90 8.63 25.45 3.15
CA SER A 90 9.11 24.47 4.13
C SER A 90 8.50 24.61 5.52
N ALA A 91 7.87 25.75 5.85
CA ALA A 91 7.13 25.93 7.10
C ALA A 91 5.71 25.32 7.05
N ARG A 92 5.19 24.99 5.86
CA ARG A 92 3.89 24.34 5.69
C ARG A 92 4.07 22.83 5.56
N THR A 93 3.18 22.10 6.22
CA THR A 93 3.15 20.63 6.19
C THR A 93 2.00 20.16 5.32
N GLN A 94 2.28 19.26 4.38
CA GLN A 94 1.27 18.55 3.59
C GLN A 94 0.93 17.23 4.27
N ILE A 95 -0.38 16.98 4.43
CA ILE A 95 -0.90 15.75 5.03
C ILE A 95 -1.84 15.06 4.03
N LEU A 96 -1.59 13.78 3.76
CA LEU A 96 -2.42 12.94 2.91
C LEU A 96 -2.92 11.72 3.67
N TYR A 97 -4.24 11.50 3.63
CA TYR A 97 -4.87 10.35 4.24
C TYR A 97 -5.27 9.30 3.19
N HIS A 98 -5.04 8.04 3.52
CA HIS A 98 -5.43 6.91 2.68
C HIS A 98 -6.03 5.79 3.53
N PHE A 99 -7.11 5.18 3.07
CA PHE A 99 -7.44 3.84 3.53
C PHE A 99 -6.59 2.83 2.81
N ILE A 100 -6.11 1.83 3.55
CA ILE A 100 -5.21 0.80 3.03
C ILE A 100 -5.69 -0.60 3.42
N LYS A 101 -5.44 -1.58 2.56
CA LYS A 101 -5.67 -3.01 2.86
C LYS A 101 -4.80 -3.89 1.98
N PHE A 102 -4.30 -4.99 2.50
CA PHE A 102 -3.69 -6.02 1.67
C PHE A 102 -4.77 -6.80 0.94
N ILE A 103 -4.52 -7.09 -0.34
CA ILE A 103 -5.29 -8.08 -1.12
C ILE A 103 -4.44 -9.30 -1.49
N GLY A 104 -3.17 -9.28 -1.10
CA GLY A 104 -2.19 -10.35 -1.21
C GLY A 104 -0.87 -9.91 -0.56
N PRO A 105 0.09 -10.82 -0.35
CA PRO A 105 1.35 -10.53 0.36
C PRO A 105 2.19 -9.43 -0.31
N ASP A 106 2.09 -9.36 -1.64
CA ASP A 106 2.81 -8.41 -2.48
C ASP A 106 1.85 -7.40 -3.14
N THR A 107 0.63 -7.21 -2.60
CA THR A 107 -0.35 -6.32 -3.22
C THR A 107 -1.16 -5.52 -2.20
N LEU A 108 -0.99 -4.21 -2.25
CA LEU A 108 -1.59 -3.23 -1.35
C LEU A 108 -2.59 -2.37 -2.11
N LYS A 109 -3.84 -2.31 -1.65
CA LYS A 109 -4.82 -1.34 -2.15
C LYS A 109 -4.78 -0.09 -1.30
N MET A 110 -4.82 1.07 -1.95
CA MET A 110 -4.90 2.37 -1.31
C MET A 110 -6.00 3.21 -1.94
N GLN A 111 -6.84 3.85 -1.13
CA GLN A 111 -7.81 4.85 -1.56
C GLN A 111 -7.54 6.15 -0.81
N ARG A 112 -7.34 7.24 -1.54
CA ARG A 112 -7.20 8.56 -0.93
C ARG A 112 -8.53 8.96 -0.29
N VAL A 113 -8.46 9.45 0.94
CA VAL A 113 -9.62 9.86 1.73
C VAL A 113 -9.38 11.23 2.37
N ASN A 114 -10.44 11.83 2.90
CA ASN A 114 -10.32 12.94 3.85
C ASN A 114 -10.32 12.40 5.29
N ASP A 115 -10.09 13.29 6.24
CA ASP A 115 -10.08 13.03 7.68
C ASP A 115 -11.43 12.57 8.26
N LYS A 116 -12.55 12.86 7.56
CA LYS A 116 -13.92 12.57 8.02
C LYS A 116 -14.52 11.30 7.43
N GLN A 117 -13.90 10.71 6.40
CA GLN A 117 -14.44 9.53 5.74
C GLN A 117 -14.28 8.33 6.66
N THR A 118 -15.35 7.53 6.81
CA THR A 118 -15.41 6.38 7.73
C THR A 118 -15.58 5.04 7.02
N ASN A 119 -15.79 5.05 5.71
CA ASN A 119 -16.04 3.86 4.90
C ASN A 119 -15.30 3.91 3.57
N TRP A 120 -14.95 2.75 3.02
CA TRP A 120 -14.43 2.67 1.65
C TRP A 120 -15.49 3.19 0.67
N SER A 121 -15.10 4.14 -0.17
CA SER A 121 -15.88 4.47 -1.35
C SER A 121 -15.85 3.29 -2.32
N ARG A 122 -16.90 3.16 -3.13
CA ARG A 122 -16.97 2.16 -4.21
C ARG A 122 -15.66 2.16 -5.01
N GLU A 123 -15.05 0.98 -5.14
CA GLU A 123 -13.77 0.86 -5.81
C GLU A 123 -13.91 1.15 -7.32
N THR A 124 -13.13 2.10 -7.81
CA THR A 124 -13.01 2.44 -9.22
C THR A 124 -11.54 2.63 -9.59
N ARG A 125 -11.24 2.52 -10.89
CA ARG A 125 -9.89 2.80 -11.42
C ARG A 125 -9.38 4.22 -11.17
N ARG A 126 -10.25 5.16 -10.74
CA ARG A 126 -9.88 6.56 -10.49
C ARG A 126 -9.59 6.86 -9.03
N ASN A 127 -10.28 6.20 -8.11
CA ASN A 127 -10.18 6.50 -6.67
C ASN A 127 -9.38 5.46 -5.88
N THR A 128 -9.10 4.30 -6.46
CA THR A 128 -8.38 3.21 -5.79
C THR A 128 -7.15 2.85 -6.60
N MET A 129 -6.00 2.89 -5.94
CA MET A 129 -4.70 2.51 -6.49
C MET A 129 -4.33 1.13 -5.94
N THR A 130 -3.87 0.25 -6.84
CA THR A 130 -3.34 -1.06 -6.46
C THR A 130 -1.83 -1.02 -6.66
N PHE A 131 -1.10 -1.08 -5.55
CA PHE A 131 0.35 -1.13 -5.51
C PHE A 131 0.82 -2.57 -5.47
N VAL A 132 1.92 -2.84 -6.17
CA VAL A 132 2.61 -4.13 -6.18
C VAL A 132 3.97 -3.97 -5.50
N ARG A 133 4.33 -4.91 -4.63
CA ARG A 133 5.63 -4.89 -3.95
C ARG A 133 6.74 -5.16 -4.97
N LYS A 134 7.75 -4.28 -4.99
CA LYS A 134 8.97 -4.51 -5.75
C LYS A 134 9.82 -5.53 -4.99
N LYS A 135 10.06 -6.69 -5.59
CA LYS A 135 11.01 -7.67 -5.06
C LYS A 135 12.42 -7.14 -5.27
N GLU A 136 13.14 -6.91 -4.18
CA GLU A 136 14.57 -6.61 -4.28
C GLU A 136 15.27 -7.85 -4.82
N LYS A 137 16.03 -7.70 -5.91
CA LYS A 137 16.93 -8.75 -6.37
C LYS A 137 18.04 -8.84 -5.33
N VAL A 138 18.09 -9.94 -4.58
CA VAL A 138 19.25 -10.25 -3.75
C VAL A 138 20.46 -10.26 -4.69
N LYS A 139 21.40 -9.33 -4.51
CA LYS A 139 22.70 -9.44 -5.18
C LYS A 139 23.34 -10.68 -4.61
N GLU A 140 23.51 -11.71 -5.43
CA GLU A 140 24.36 -12.85 -5.09
C GLU A 140 25.75 -12.30 -4.74
N GLU A 141 26.12 -12.40 -3.46
CA GLU A 141 27.49 -12.20 -3.04
C GLU A 141 28.32 -13.28 -3.72
N LYS A 142 29.19 -12.86 -4.65
CA LYS A 142 30.19 -13.77 -5.20
C LYS A 142 31.06 -14.26 -4.04
N PRO A 143 31.21 -15.57 -3.81
CA PRO A 143 32.20 -16.06 -2.87
C PRO A 143 33.58 -15.64 -3.38
N ASN A 144 34.36 -15.00 -2.50
CA ASN A 144 35.79 -14.77 -2.69
C ASN A 144 36.56 -16.09 -2.64
#